data_AF-A0A932L127-F1
#
_entry.id   AF-A0A932L127-F1
#
_cell.length_a   1.000
_cell.length_b   1.000
_cell.length_c   1.000
_cell.angle_alpha   90.00
_cell.angle_beta   90.00
_cell.angle_gamma   90.00
#
_symmetry.space_group_name_H-M   'P 1'
#
loop_
_entity.id
_entity.type
_entity.pdbx_description
1 polymer ?
#
loop_
_entity_poly.entity_id
_entity_poly.type
_entity_poly.pdbx_seq_one_letter_code
_entity_poly.pdbx_strand_id
1 'polypeptide(L)'
;MTITSDSSRTPGAAGLLRRLYLALPPGLRQGVMPLAHRLRQWIDPEARAHRVWLRDHYSRFGVQIREQVFLSIARFCHINRPIEGYYFEFGCHSARTMKLCWKHTNHLFDWTYVAFDSACPRFRISTASRSGPRAD
;
A
#
# COMPACT_ATOMS: atom_id res chain seq x y z
N MET A 1 -19.11 3.28 24.54
CA MET A 1 -18.33 2.04 24.43
C MET A 1 -16.88 2.42 24.69
N THR A 2 -16.45 2.30 25.95
CA THR A 2 -15.20 2.90 26.45
C THR A 2 -14.13 1.83 26.45
N ILE A 3 -13.12 1.97 25.60
CA ILE A 3 -11.97 1.05 25.58
C ILE A 3 -11.07 1.45 26.75
N THR A 4 -11.19 0.75 27.86
CA THR A 4 -10.23 0.80 28.96
C THR A 4 -8.93 0.17 28.46
N SER A 5 -7.93 0.99 28.15
CA SER A 5 -6.57 0.52 27.89
C SER A 5 -5.96 0.06 29.21
N ASP A 6 -5.99 -1.25 29.45
CA ASP A 6 -5.26 -1.90 30.54
C ASP A 6 -3.74 -1.71 30.30
N SER A 7 -3.12 -0.88 31.12
CA SER A 7 -1.71 -0.52 31.04
C SER A 7 -0.78 -1.49 31.77
N SER A 8 -1.26 -2.68 32.15
CA SER A 8 -0.45 -3.71 32.81
C SER A 8 0.31 -4.61 31.82
N ARG A 9 0.98 -4.02 30.82
CA ARG A 9 1.94 -4.79 29.99
C ARG A 9 3.20 -5.06 30.81
N THR A 10 3.26 -6.27 31.36
CA THR A 10 4.50 -6.89 31.85
C THR A 10 5.63 -6.67 30.83
N PRO A 11 6.88 -6.40 31.27
CA PRO A 11 7.98 -6.24 30.34
C PRO A 11 8.24 -7.60 29.69
N GLY A 12 7.59 -7.85 28.55
CA GLY A 12 7.81 -9.05 27.74
C GLY A 12 9.29 -9.19 27.40
N ALA A 13 9.70 -10.38 26.96
CA ALA A 13 11.10 -10.74 26.67
C ALA A 13 11.89 -9.66 25.89
N ALA A 14 11.22 -8.87 25.05
CA ALA A 14 11.77 -7.71 24.36
C ALA A 14 12.33 -6.60 25.29
N GLY A 15 11.66 -6.31 26.41
CA GLY A 15 12.12 -5.36 27.42
C GLY A 15 13.34 -5.85 28.19
N LEU A 16 13.40 -7.15 28.48
CA LEU A 16 14.54 -7.79 29.13
C LEU A 16 15.78 -7.78 28.21
N LEU A 17 15.59 -8.09 26.93
CA LEU A 17 16.65 -8.04 25.92
C LEU A 17 17.16 -6.63 25.66
N ARG A 18 16.28 -5.62 25.67
CA ARG A 18 16.68 -4.22 25.56
C ARG A 18 17.59 -3.82 26.74
N ARG A 19 17.28 -4.27 27.95
CA ARG A 19 18.11 -4.04 29.14
C ARG A 19 19.46 -4.76 29.04
N LEU A 20 19.47 -6.03 28.61
CA LEU A 20 20.70 -6.79 28.40
C LEU A 20 21.58 -6.16 27.31
N TYR A 21 20.98 -5.70 26.21
CA TYR A 21 21.70 -5.01 25.13
C TYR A 21 22.35 -3.70 25.60
N LEU A 22 21.63 -2.91 26.42
CA LEU A 22 22.16 -1.67 26.99
C LEU A 22 23.27 -1.91 28.01
N ALA A 23 23.31 -3.09 28.63
CA ALA A 23 24.37 -3.50 29.56
C ALA A 23 25.65 -3.99 28.84
N LEU A 24 25.63 -4.23 27.52
CA LEU A 24 26.83 -4.68 26.81
C LEU A 24 27.88 -3.56 26.62
N PRO A 25 29.19 -3.89 26.72
CA PRO A 25 30.29 -2.96 26.44
C PRO A 25 30.24 -2.40 25.01
N PRO A 26 30.65 -1.14 24.76
CA PRO A 26 30.52 -0.47 23.46
C PRO A 26 31.15 -1.23 22.29
N GLY A 27 32.30 -1.89 22.51
CA GLY A 27 33.02 -2.65 21.48
C GLY A 27 32.30 -3.92 21.01
N LEU A 28 31.45 -4.52 21.85
CA LEU A 28 30.65 -5.69 21.45
C LEU A 28 29.37 -5.28 20.71
N ARG A 29 28.82 -4.09 20.95
CA ARG A 29 27.54 -3.63 20.38
C ARG A 29 27.52 -3.62 18.84
N GLN A 30 28.65 -3.31 18.21
CA GLN A 30 28.77 -3.29 16.75
C GLN A 30 28.77 -4.70 16.13
N GLY A 31 29.27 -5.72 16.83
CA GLY A 31 29.29 -7.11 16.36
C GLY A 31 27.95 -7.84 16.55
N VAL A 32 27.20 -7.52 17.61
CA VAL A 32 25.94 -8.25 17.90
C VAL A 32 24.72 -7.71 17.16
N MET A 33 24.78 -6.52 16.57
CA MET A 33 23.64 -5.87 15.88
C MET A 33 22.96 -6.73 14.80
N PRO A 34 23.68 -7.32 13.83
CA PRO A 34 23.03 -8.16 12.81
C PRO A 34 22.43 -9.44 13.40
N LEU A 35 23.03 -9.98 14.47
CA LEU A 35 22.52 -11.16 15.16
C LEU A 35 21.28 -10.83 16.00
N ALA A 36 21.28 -9.69 16.69
CA ALA A 36 20.17 -9.19 17.49
C ALA A 36 18.95 -8.86 16.62
N HIS A 37 19.14 -8.30 15.42
CA HIS A 37 18.04 -8.07 14.49
C HIS A 37 17.46 -9.38 13.94
N ARG A 38 18.26 -10.46 13.80
CA ARG A 38 17.74 -11.81 13.50
C ARG A 38 16.99 -12.40 14.67
N LEU A 39 17.56 -12.37 15.88
CA LEU A 39 16.95 -12.94 17.10
C LEU A 39 15.66 -12.22 17.51
N ARG A 40 15.56 -10.91 17.31
CA ARG A 40 14.33 -10.14 17.60
C ARG A 40 13.11 -10.61 16.80
N GLN A 41 13.33 -11.21 15.62
CA GLN A 41 12.25 -11.77 14.78
C GLN A 41 11.68 -13.07 15.37
N TRP A 42 12.48 -13.78 16.18
CA TRP A 42 12.10 -14.99 16.89
C TRP A 42 11.52 -14.71 18.27
N ILE A 43 11.93 -13.61 18.90
CA ILE A 43 11.62 -13.34 20.32
C ILE A 43 10.35 -12.51 20.52
N ASP A 44 9.85 -11.85 19.47
CA ASP A 44 8.60 -11.09 19.54
C ASP A 44 7.52 -11.69 18.61
N PRO A 45 6.84 -12.76 19.06
CA PRO A 45 5.76 -13.37 18.29
C PRO A 45 4.60 -12.40 18.04
N GLU A 46 4.36 -11.43 18.94
CA GLU A 46 3.35 -10.38 18.74
C GLU A 46 3.73 -9.46 17.58
N ALA A 47 4.97 -8.97 17.53
CA ALA A 47 5.42 -8.12 16.43
C ALA A 47 5.45 -8.85 15.08
N ARG A 48 5.65 -10.18 15.08
CA ARG A 48 5.50 -11.01 13.88
C ARG A 48 4.03 -11.15 13.50
N ALA A 49 3.16 -11.51 14.43
CA ALA A 49 1.72 -11.64 14.21
C ALA A 49 1.10 -10.33 13.69
N HIS A 50 1.48 -9.19 14.28
CA HIS A 50 1.03 -7.88 13.84
C HIS A 50 1.46 -7.55 12.41
N ARG A 51 2.72 -7.83 12.03
CA ARG A 51 3.20 -7.63 10.65
C ARG A 51 2.49 -8.53 9.64
N VAL A 52 2.27 -9.79 10.00
CA VAL A 52 1.51 -10.74 9.19
C VAL A 52 0.07 -10.25 9.02
N TRP A 53 -0.58 -9.81 10.09
CA TRP A 53 -1.93 -9.26 10.04
C TRP A 53 -2.03 -8.01 9.15
N LEU A 54 -1.09 -7.07 9.27
CA LEU A 54 -1.05 -5.87 8.42
C LEU A 54 -0.89 -6.21 6.93
N ARG A 55 -0.02 -7.19 6.63
CA ARG A 55 0.21 -7.63 5.25
C ARG A 55 -0.99 -8.38 4.69
N ASP A 56 -1.53 -9.32 5.45
CA ASP A 56 -2.48 -10.31 4.91
C ASP A 56 -3.93 -9.86 5.05
N HIS A 57 -4.27 -9.08 6.06
CA HIS A 57 -5.64 -8.58 6.25
C HIS A 57 -5.76 -7.13 5.86
N TYR A 58 -4.99 -6.23 6.47
CA TYR A 58 -5.14 -4.79 6.24
C TYR A 58 -4.82 -4.39 4.80
N SER A 59 -3.70 -4.87 4.25
CA SER A 59 -3.32 -4.53 2.87
C SER A 59 -4.29 -5.10 1.84
N ARG A 60 -4.86 -6.29 2.09
CA ARG A 60 -5.88 -6.89 1.21
C ARG A 60 -7.18 -6.10 1.24
N PHE A 61 -7.63 -5.73 2.44
CA PHE A 61 -8.80 -4.87 2.61
C PHE A 61 -8.63 -3.53 1.90
N GLY A 62 -7.44 -2.92 2.00
CA GLY A 62 -7.12 -1.68 1.28
C GLY A 62 -7.12 -1.82 -0.26
N VAL A 63 -6.91 -3.01 -0.81
CA VAL A 63 -7.12 -3.26 -2.25
C VAL A 63 -8.60 -3.34 -2.58
N GLN A 64 -9.39 -4.08 -1.81
CA GLN A 64 -10.83 -4.24 -2.01
C GLN A 64 -11.58 -2.91 -1.97
N ILE A 65 -11.26 -2.05 -1.00
CA ILE A 65 -11.87 -0.72 -0.90
C ILE A 65 -11.55 0.13 -2.13
N ARG A 66 -10.32 0.05 -2.67
CA ARG A 66 -9.97 0.78 -3.90
C ARG A 66 -10.72 0.25 -5.12
N GLU A 67 -10.89 -1.06 -5.25
CA GLU A 67 -11.72 -1.64 -6.31
C GLU A 67 -13.17 -1.14 -6.20
N GLN A 68 -13.73 -1.10 -4.99
CA GLN A 68 -15.07 -0.57 -4.75
C GLN A 68 -15.19 0.90 -5.18
N VAL A 69 -14.21 1.74 -4.83
CA VAL A 69 -14.20 3.16 -5.24
C VAL A 69 -14.21 3.28 -6.77
N PHE A 70 -13.37 2.54 -7.49
CA PHE A 70 -13.33 2.60 -8.95
C PHE A 70 -14.62 2.08 -9.60
N LEU A 71 -15.24 1.05 -9.05
CA LEU A 71 -16.56 0.58 -9.51
C LEU A 71 -17.65 1.64 -9.27
N SER A 72 -17.62 2.33 -8.13
CA SER A 72 -18.54 3.43 -7.86
C SER A 72 -18.36 4.59 -8.85
N ILE A 73 -17.12 4.97 -9.16
CA ILE A 73 -16.80 5.97 -10.18
C ILE A 73 -17.29 5.50 -11.55
N ALA A 74 -17.01 4.26 -11.94
CA ALA A 74 -17.44 3.70 -13.20
C ALA A 74 -18.98 3.71 -13.33
N ARG A 75 -19.71 3.35 -12.26
CA ARG A 75 -21.18 3.43 -12.24
C ARG A 75 -21.67 4.86 -12.41
N PHE A 76 -21.09 5.82 -11.69
CA PHE A 76 -21.45 7.23 -11.81
C PHE A 76 -21.23 7.74 -13.24
N CYS A 77 -20.06 7.47 -13.81
CA CYS A 77 -19.76 7.84 -15.19
C CYS A 77 -20.69 7.14 -16.18
N HIS A 78 -20.99 5.85 -16.00
CA HIS A 78 -21.87 5.13 -16.92
C HIS A 78 -23.28 5.76 -16.99
N ILE A 79 -23.80 6.24 -15.87
CA ILE A 79 -25.09 6.94 -15.80
C ILE A 79 -25.03 8.30 -16.52
N ASN A 80 -23.95 9.05 -16.33
CA ASN A 80 -23.79 10.41 -16.89
C ASN A 80 -23.21 10.43 -18.32
N ARG A 81 -22.80 9.27 -18.85
CA ARG A 81 -22.23 9.06 -20.19
C ARG A 81 -21.09 10.00 -20.63
N PRO A 82 -20.04 10.27 -19.83
CA PRO A 82 -18.78 10.78 -20.38
C PRO A 82 -18.04 9.60 -21.04
N ILE A 83 -18.52 9.17 -22.22
CA ILE A 83 -17.99 7.99 -22.93
C ILE A 83 -16.55 8.25 -23.42
N GLU A 84 -16.28 9.48 -23.87
CA GLU A 84 -14.97 9.93 -24.35
C GLU A 84 -14.38 10.94 -23.37
N GLY A 85 -13.05 10.94 -23.19
CA GLY A 85 -12.40 11.92 -22.33
C GLY A 85 -11.04 11.52 -21.79
N TYR A 86 -10.69 12.09 -20.64
CA TYR A 86 -9.40 11.87 -19.98
C TYR A 86 -9.61 11.42 -18.53
N TYR A 87 -8.81 10.45 -18.09
CA TYR A 87 -8.62 10.13 -16.69
C TYR A 87 -7.24 10.62 -16.25
N PHE A 88 -7.20 11.49 -15.24
CA PHE A 88 -5.96 12.03 -14.70
C PHE A 88 -5.66 11.43 -13.32
N GLU A 89 -4.43 10.97 -13.10
CA GLU A 89 -3.94 10.54 -11.79
C GLU A 89 -2.69 11.33 -11.39
N PHE A 90 -2.69 11.87 -10.17
CA PHE A 90 -1.55 12.58 -9.59
C PHE A 90 -0.93 11.74 -8.47
N GLY A 91 0.40 11.58 -8.48
CA GLY A 91 1.11 10.76 -7.50
C GLY A 91 1.07 9.26 -7.83
N CYS A 92 1.32 8.93 -9.10
CA CYS A 92 1.21 7.58 -9.64
C CYS A 92 2.42 6.68 -9.26
N HIS A 93 2.58 6.37 -7.97
CA HIS A 93 3.65 5.47 -7.52
C HIS A 93 3.45 4.05 -8.11
N SER A 94 4.28 3.67 -9.08
CA SER A 94 4.25 2.38 -9.80
C SER A 94 2.98 2.11 -10.65
N ALA A 95 2.15 3.12 -10.92
CA ALA A 95 0.94 3.00 -11.76
C ALA A 95 -0.07 1.93 -11.31
N ARG A 96 -0.06 1.54 -10.03
CA ARG A 96 -0.92 0.47 -9.52
C ARG A 96 -2.39 0.87 -9.53
N THR A 97 -2.67 2.10 -9.12
CA THR A 97 -4.01 2.69 -9.06
C THR A 97 -4.54 3.03 -10.45
N MET A 98 -3.74 3.61 -11.35
CA MET A 98 -4.11 3.76 -12.77
C MET A 98 -4.49 2.43 -13.44
N LYS A 99 -3.70 1.36 -13.23
CA LYS A 99 -4.02 0.02 -13.76
C LYS A 99 -5.33 -0.52 -13.21
N LEU A 100 -5.62 -0.26 -11.93
CA LEU A 100 -6.87 -0.68 -11.30
C LEU A 100 -8.06 0.09 -11.87
N CYS A 101 -7.93 1.41 -12.05
CA CYS A 101 -8.91 2.23 -12.75
C CYS A 101 -9.18 1.65 -14.15
N TRP A 102 -8.14 1.55 -14.98
CA TRP A 102 -8.21 1.03 -16.34
C TRP A 102 -8.90 -0.34 -16.40
N LYS A 103 -8.58 -1.28 -15.49
CA LYS A 103 -9.24 -2.59 -15.41
C LYS A 103 -10.77 -2.49 -15.30
N HIS A 104 -11.29 -1.53 -14.54
CA HIS A 104 -12.73 -1.36 -14.31
C HIS A 104 -13.42 -0.48 -15.35
N THR A 105 -12.69 0.40 -16.03
CA THR A 105 -13.26 1.44 -16.89
C THR A 105 -13.01 1.21 -18.39
N ASN A 106 -11.98 0.45 -18.79
CA ASN A 106 -11.59 0.29 -20.21
C ASN A 106 -12.67 -0.35 -21.11
N HIS A 107 -13.59 -1.12 -20.52
CA HIS A 107 -14.69 -1.74 -21.27
C HIS A 107 -15.92 -0.82 -21.40
N LEU A 108 -15.98 0.26 -20.61
CA LEU A 108 -17.13 1.14 -20.50
C LEU A 108 -16.88 2.50 -21.15
N PHE A 109 -15.62 2.96 -21.19
CA PHE A 109 -15.26 4.30 -21.64
C PHE A 109 -14.02 4.27 -22.54
N ASP A 110 -13.98 5.17 -23.52
CA ASP A 110 -12.83 5.45 -24.37
C ASP A 110 -12.04 6.64 -23.81
N TRP A 111 -11.51 6.45 -22.61
CA TRP A 111 -10.70 7.47 -21.94
C TRP A 111 -9.22 7.35 -22.27
N THR A 112 -8.56 8.50 -22.38
CA THR A 112 -7.10 8.60 -22.36
C THR A 112 -6.63 8.70 -20.91
N TYR A 113 -5.84 7.74 -20.46
CA TYR A 113 -5.30 7.71 -19.11
C TYR A 113 -3.98 8.49 -19.07
N VAL A 114 -3.89 9.45 -18.15
CA VAL A 114 -2.75 10.35 -17.98
C VAL A 114 -2.32 10.32 -16.52
N ALA A 115 -1.05 10.03 -16.27
CA ALA A 115 -0.47 9.99 -14.93
C ALA A 115 0.64 11.03 -14.76
N PHE A 116 0.66 11.67 -13.60
CA PHE A 116 1.67 12.62 -13.16
C PHE A 116 2.39 12.05 -11.93
N ASP A 117 3.72 11.96 -11.98
CA ASP A 117 4.53 11.52 -10.83
C ASP A 117 5.83 12.33 -10.75
N SER A 118 6.23 12.67 -9.52
CA SER A 118 7.44 13.42 -9.20
C SER A 118 8.70 12.55 -9.19
N ALA A 119 8.55 11.23 -9.05
CA ALA A 119 9.67 10.29 -8.98
C ALA A 119 10.42 10.09 -10.31
N CYS A 120 9.95 10.71 -11.39
CA CYS A 120 10.68 10.79 -12.66
C CYS A 120 10.88 12.27 -13.01
N PRO A 121 12.13 12.79 -13.12
CA PRO A 121 12.39 14.18 -13.53
C PRO A 121 11.99 14.46 -15.00
N ARG A 122 11.36 13.50 -15.67
CA ARG A 122 10.84 13.59 -17.01
C ARG A 122 9.36 13.32 -16.94
N PHE A 123 8.57 14.37 -17.10
CA PHE A 123 7.13 14.32 -17.28
C PHE A 123 6.82 13.30 -18.40
N ARG A 124 6.39 12.09 -18.04
CA ARG A 124 6.10 11.02 -19.00
C ARG A 124 4.60 10.78 -19.01
N ILE A 125 3.94 11.37 -20.00
CA ILE A 125 2.57 11.02 -20.33
C ILE A 125 2.61 9.59 -20.90
N SER A 126 2.16 8.61 -20.12
CA SER A 126 1.90 7.27 -20.64
C SER A 126 0.45 7.20 -21.08
N THR A 127 0.17 7.47 -22.35
CA THR A 127 -1.16 7.29 -22.92
C THR A 127 -1.39 5.80 -23.18
N ALA A 128 -2.41 5.22 -22.56
CA ALA A 128 -3.01 3.98 -23.01
C ALA A 128 -4.33 4.34 -23.71
N SER A 129 -4.31 4.44 -25.04
CA SER A 129 -5.52 4.59 -25.86
C SER A 129 -5.91 3.25 -26.46
N ARG A 130 -7.20 3.00 -26.64
CA ARG A 130 -7.69 1.78 -27.29
C ARG A 130 -7.50 1.94 -28.80
N SER A 131 -6.50 1.29 -29.39
CA SER A 131 -6.36 1.20 -30.84
C SER A 131 -7.28 0.10 -31.38
N GLY A 132 -8.59 0.34 -31.37
CA GLY A 132 -9.59 -0.53 -32.00
C GLY A 132 -10.34 0.22 -33.09
N PRO A 133 -10.76 -0.45 -34.19
CA PRO A 133 -11.52 0.21 -35.24
C PRO A 133 -12.81 0.80 -34.66
N ARG A 134 -13.07 2.07 -34.96
CA ARG A 134 -14.36 2.72 -34.67
C ARG A 134 -15.42 1.93 -35.43
N ALA A 135 -16.39 1.39 -34.72
CA ALA A 135 -17.61 0.90 -35.34
C ALA A 135 -18.45 2.14 -35.64
N ASP A 136 -18.50 2.48 -36.92
CA ASP A 136 -19.33 3.53 -37.49
C ASP A 136 -20.83 3.17 -37.38
#